data_AF-A0A2K9E988-F1
#
_entry.id   AF-A0A2K9E988-F1
#
_cell.length_a   1.000
_cell.length_b   1.000
_cell.length_c   1.000
_cell.angle_alpha   90.00
_cell.angle_beta   90.00
_cell.angle_gamma   90.00
#
_symmetry.space_group_name_H-M   'P 1'
#
loop_
_entity.id
_entity.type
_entity.pdbx_description
1 polymer ?
#
loop_
_entity_poly.entity_id
_entity_poly.type
_entity_poly.pdbx_seq_one_letter_code
_entity_poly.pdbx_strand_id
1 'polypeptide(L)'
;MAGEKRFGTALFGFKQSDVNSYIEKILREFDDKLKEKENEITELKNQCRELRIKYEDMARKAEHFNEDRAKIADVLIKAQEKAELILQEARRQADEERRRLSQMTEQERERLVDMKEEIKLLKKEISNTLRKYESDLDKVVEFAEKKANGSDFPNLNKIDSQKDDLSEEIIEEIMEEYAAKTEASTETEE
;
A
#
# COMPACT_ATOMS: atom_id res chain seq x y z
N MET A 1 12.29 93.41 11.10
CA MET A 1 12.08 94.88 11.14
C MET A 1 13.32 95.54 11.73
N ALA A 2 14.14 96.13 10.86
CA ALA A 2 15.30 96.94 11.24
C ALA A 2 14.89 98.41 11.14
N GLY A 3 14.83 99.12 12.28
CA GLY A 3 14.50 100.55 12.29
C GLY A 3 13.78 101.08 13.54
N GLU A 4 13.14 100.22 14.36
CA GLU A 4 12.54 100.68 15.62
C GLU A 4 13.60 100.91 16.71
N LYS A 5 13.57 102.08 17.37
CA LYS A 5 14.44 102.40 18.51
C LYS A 5 14.19 101.39 19.63
N ARG A 6 15.09 100.41 19.78
CA ARG A 6 15.02 99.33 20.78
C ARG A 6 15.25 99.82 22.22
N PHE A 7 15.84 101.00 22.36
CA PHE A 7 16.27 101.57 23.64
C PHE A 7 15.90 103.05 23.71
N GLY A 8 15.45 103.52 24.87
CA GLY A 8 15.32 104.96 25.17
C GLY A 8 16.67 105.66 25.15
N THR A 9 16.67 106.99 24.98
CA THR A 9 17.90 107.81 24.92
C THR A 9 18.06 108.60 26.22
N ALA A 10 19.24 108.53 26.84
CA ALA A 10 19.64 109.33 27.99
C ALA A 10 20.58 110.48 27.56
N LEU A 11 20.89 111.42 28.47
CA LEU A 11 21.79 112.56 28.22
C LEU A 11 23.16 112.15 27.62
N PHE A 12 23.57 110.90 27.81
CA PHE A 12 24.75 110.28 27.17
C PHE A 12 24.46 108.82 26.75
N GLY A 13 23.81 108.62 25.60
CA GLY A 13 23.65 107.30 24.98
C GLY A 13 22.32 106.60 25.27
N PHE A 14 22.32 105.26 25.31
CA PHE A 14 21.10 104.47 25.52
C PHE A 14 20.78 104.31 27.01
N LYS A 15 19.48 104.23 27.32
CA LYS A 15 18.98 104.03 28.68
C LYS A 15 19.35 102.62 29.17
N GLN A 16 20.18 102.56 30.21
CA GLN A 16 20.74 101.32 30.74
C GLN A 16 19.67 100.26 31.11
N SER A 17 18.51 100.69 31.63
CA SER A 17 17.40 99.77 31.94
C SER A 17 16.89 99.03 30.72
N ASP A 18 16.79 99.72 29.59
CA ASP A 18 16.21 99.18 28.37
C ASP A 18 17.20 98.22 27.70
N VAL A 19 18.50 98.54 27.78
CA VAL A 19 19.59 97.66 27.32
C VAL A 19 19.66 96.39 28.18
N ASN A 20 19.63 96.51 29.51
CA ASN A 20 19.66 95.35 30.40
C ASN A 20 18.44 94.45 30.18
N SER A 21 17.24 95.02 30.06
CA SER A 21 16.02 94.24 29.83
C SER A 21 16.02 93.52 28.48
N TYR A 22 16.62 94.13 27.45
CA TYR A 22 16.80 93.48 26.15
C TYR A 22 17.84 92.35 26.19
N ILE A 23 18.97 92.57 26.88
CA ILE A 23 19.98 91.52 27.08
C ILE A 23 19.37 90.34 27.83
N GLU A 24 18.63 90.60 28.90
CA GLU A 24 17.94 89.57 29.68
C GLU A 24 16.91 88.80 28.83
N LYS A 25 16.14 89.52 28.01
CA LYS A 25 15.18 88.89 27.07
C LYS A 25 15.89 87.99 26.06
N ILE A 26 17.00 88.44 25.48
CA ILE A 26 17.78 87.66 24.52
C ILE A 26 18.38 86.41 25.18
N LEU A 27 18.98 86.56 26.36
CA LEU A 27 19.54 85.44 27.10
C LEU A 27 18.48 84.39 27.39
N ARG A 28 17.29 84.83 27.82
CA ARG A 28 16.16 83.94 28.06
C ARG A 28 15.67 83.25 26.78
N GLU A 29 15.55 83.97 25.66
CA GLU A 29 15.19 83.37 24.36
C GLU A 29 16.23 82.34 23.88
N PHE A 30 17.53 82.57 24.16
CA PHE A 30 18.58 81.60 23.85
C PHE A 30 18.53 80.37 24.75
N ASP A 31 18.34 80.56 26.06
CA ASP A 31 18.20 79.47 27.02
C ASP A 31 16.98 78.60 26.71
N ASP A 32 15.84 79.22 26.37
CA ASP A 32 14.62 78.51 25.98
C ASP A 32 14.84 77.68 24.70
N LYS A 33 15.52 78.23 23.69
CA LYS A 33 15.87 77.51 22.45
C LYS A 33 16.87 76.39 22.68
N LEU A 34 17.87 76.60 23.53
CA LEU A 34 18.85 75.57 23.89
C LEU A 34 18.13 74.38 24.54
N LYS A 35 17.24 74.68 25.50
CA LYS A 35 16.44 73.67 26.19
C LYS A 35 15.48 72.94 25.25
N GLU A 36 14.84 73.64 24.32
CA GLU A 36 13.99 73.02 23.29
C GLU A 36 14.80 72.05 22.42
N LYS A 37 15.99 72.45 21.97
CA LYS A 37 16.87 71.60 21.17
C LYS A 37 17.41 70.41 21.97
N GLU A 38 17.71 70.56 23.25
CA GLU A 38 18.10 69.45 24.12
C GLU A 38 16.97 68.43 24.33
N ASN A 39 15.73 68.90 24.45
CA ASN A 39 14.56 68.02 24.51
C ASN A 39 14.39 67.25 23.19
N GLU A 40 14.48 67.94 22.05
CA GLU A 40 14.40 67.32 20.72
C GLU A 40 15.50 66.27 20.51
N ILE A 41 16.75 66.57 20.90
CA ILE A 41 17.87 65.61 20.85
C ILE A 41 17.57 64.38 21.70
N THR A 42 17.00 64.58 22.89
CA THR A 42 16.66 63.48 23.80
C THR A 42 15.56 62.60 23.20
N GLU A 43 14.54 63.20 22.62
CA GLU A 43 13.44 62.48 21.98
C GLU A 43 13.91 61.69 20.75
N LEU A 44 14.72 62.31 19.88
CA LEU A 44 15.32 61.64 18.73
C LEU A 44 16.23 60.49 19.14
N LYS A 45 17.03 60.64 20.20
CA LYS A 45 17.85 59.54 20.75
C LYS A 45 16.98 58.36 21.20
N ASN A 46 15.87 58.64 21.87
CA ASN A 46 14.94 57.60 22.31
C ASN A 46 14.29 56.87 21.12
N GLN A 47 13.83 57.62 20.11
CA GLN A 47 13.27 57.04 18.88
C GLN A 47 14.30 56.18 18.12
N CYS A 48 15.54 56.67 17.98
CA CYS A 48 16.62 55.90 17.36
C CYS A 48 16.90 54.60 18.11
N ARG A 49 16.90 54.64 19.46
CA ARG A 49 17.08 53.45 20.29
C ARG A 49 15.94 52.46 20.09
N GLU A 50 14.70 52.92 20.10
CA GLU A 50 13.52 52.07 19.90
C GLU A 50 13.50 51.43 18.51
N LEU A 51 13.79 52.21 17.47
CA LEU A 51 13.89 51.70 16.09
C LEU A 51 14.98 50.64 15.96
N ARG A 52 16.13 50.84 16.62
CA ARG A 52 17.20 49.83 16.62
C ARG A 52 16.76 48.52 17.25
N ILE A 53 16.07 48.57 18.39
CA ILE A 53 15.53 47.37 19.05
C ILE A 53 14.54 46.66 18.14
N LYS A 54 13.59 47.40 17.53
CA LYS A 54 12.62 46.82 16.59
C LYS A 54 13.30 46.19 15.38
N TYR A 55 14.34 46.82 14.84
CA TYR A 55 15.12 46.29 13.73
C TYR A 55 15.82 44.97 14.11
N GLU A 56 16.49 44.94 15.26
CA GLU A 56 17.17 43.73 15.76
C GLU A 56 16.16 42.59 16.01
N ASP A 57 14.98 42.89 16.55
CA ASP A 57 13.91 41.91 16.73
C ASP A 57 13.37 41.36 15.41
N MET A 58 13.15 42.24 14.42
CA MET A 58 12.69 41.83 13.09
C MET A 58 13.75 40.99 12.36
N ALA A 59 15.02 41.36 12.46
CA ALA A 59 16.12 40.61 11.87
C ALA A 59 16.19 39.19 12.45
N ARG A 60 16.11 39.05 13.79
CA ARG A 60 16.08 37.73 14.45
C ARG A 60 14.89 36.89 14.02
N LYS A 61 13.69 37.48 13.92
CA LYS A 61 12.49 36.77 13.45
C LYS A 61 12.63 36.31 12.00
N ALA A 62 13.20 37.14 11.13
CA ALA A 62 13.42 36.79 9.73
C ALA A 62 14.41 35.63 9.58
N GLU A 63 15.47 35.59 10.39
CA GLU A 63 16.42 34.48 10.43
C GLU A 63 15.73 33.19 10.88
N HIS A 64 14.96 33.22 11.97
CA HIS A 64 14.18 32.07 12.44
C HIS A 64 13.20 31.55 11.37
N PHE A 65 12.48 32.45 10.67
CA PHE A 65 11.59 32.05 9.59
C PHE A 65 12.33 31.40 8.41
N ASN A 66 13.53 31.88 8.09
CA ASN A 66 14.35 31.27 7.03
C ASN A 66 14.82 29.88 7.42
N GLU A 67 15.24 29.68 8.68
CA GLU A 67 15.62 28.35 9.18
C GLU A 67 14.44 27.37 9.17
N ASP A 68 13.27 27.80 9.65
CA ASP A 68 12.08 26.95 9.63
C ASP A 68 11.65 26.60 8.21
N ARG A 69 11.71 27.57 7.29
CA ARG A 69 11.43 27.32 5.88
C ARG A 69 12.38 26.28 5.28
N ALA A 70 13.66 26.33 5.62
CA ALA A 70 14.64 25.34 5.17
C ALA A 70 14.32 23.94 5.73
N LYS A 71 14.05 23.83 7.04
CA LYS A 71 13.66 22.56 7.68
C LYS A 71 12.39 21.98 7.07
N ILE A 72 11.38 22.81 6.81
CA ILE A 72 10.13 22.39 6.18
C ILE A 72 10.40 21.88 4.76
N ALA A 73 11.21 22.59 3.97
CA ALA A 73 11.57 22.16 2.62
C ALA A 73 12.27 20.79 2.63
N ASP A 74 13.22 20.57 3.53
CA ASP A 74 13.91 19.28 3.68
C ASP A 74 12.95 18.14 4.03
N VAL A 75 11.99 18.39 4.92
CA VAL A 75 10.97 17.41 5.30
C VAL A 75 10.05 17.10 4.12
N LEU A 76 9.63 18.11 3.36
CA LEU A 76 8.78 17.93 2.19
C LEU A 76 9.47 17.13 1.09
N ILE A 77 10.76 17.40 0.83
CA ILE A 77 11.55 16.64 -0.13
C ILE A 77 11.62 15.17 0.29
N LYS A 78 12.00 14.90 1.55
CA LYS A 78 12.06 13.52 2.08
C LYS A 78 10.71 12.81 2.04
N ALA A 79 9.63 13.53 2.33
CA ALA A 79 8.28 12.98 2.26
C ALA A 79 7.90 12.61 0.82
N GLN A 80 8.22 13.47 -0.14
CA GLN A 80 7.98 13.21 -1.56
C GLN A 80 8.80 12.01 -2.06
N GLU A 81 10.10 11.96 -1.77
CA GLU A 81 10.97 10.84 -2.15
C GLU A 81 10.45 9.51 -1.57
N LYS A 82 10.05 9.51 -0.28
CA LYS A 82 9.50 8.31 0.36
C LYS A 82 8.15 7.90 -0.23
N ALA A 83 7.29 8.85 -0.55
CA ALA A 83 6.01 8.57 -1.20
C ALA A 83 6.21 7.96 -2.58
N GLU A 84 7.17 8.47 -3.36
CA GLU A 84 7.50 7.94 -4.68
C GLU A 84 8.07 6.53 -4.59
N LEU A 85 8.94 6.25 -3.62
CA LEU A 85 9.43 4.90 -3.34
C LEU A 85 8.30 3.93 -2.97
N ILE A 86 7.36 4.34 -2.12
CA ILE A 86 6.18 3.53 -1.76
C ILE A 86 5.34 3.23 -3.00
N LEU A 87 5.11 4.22 -3.87
CA LEU A 87 4.34 4.03 -5.10
C LEU A 87 5.05 3.09 -6.08
N GLN A 88 6.37 3.23 -6.25
CA GLN A 88 7.14 2.34 -7.10
C GLN A 88 7.11 0.90 -6.58
N GLU A 89 7.31 0.72 -5.27
CA GLU A 89 7.29 -0.60 -4.64
C GLU A 89 5.90 -1.25 -4.73
N ALA A 90 4.84 -0.49 -4.48
CA ALA A 90 3.47 -0.99 -4.62
C ALA A 90 3.16 -1.42 -6.07
N ARG A 91 3.63 -0.67 -7.07
CA ARG A 91 3.50 -1.04 -8.49
C ARG A 91 4.27 -2.33 -8.79
N ARG A 92 5.52 -2.44 -8.31
CA ARG A 92 6.35 -3.64 -8.49
C ARG A 92 5.69 -4.87 -7.89
N GLN A 93 5.22 -4.78 -6.64
CA GLN A 93 4.53 -5.87 -5.96
C GLN A 93 3.23 -6.27 -6.68
N ALA A 94 2.43 -5.29 -7.12
CA ALA A 94 1.22 -5.56 -7.88
C ALA A 94 1.50 -6.26 -9.22
N ASP A 95 2.57 -5.87 -9.91
CA ASP A 95 2.99 -6.51 -11.16
C ASP A 95 3.50 -7.94 -10.94
N GLU A 96 4.27 -8.18 -9.88
CA GLU A 96 4.74 -9.51 -9.49
C GLU A 96 3.58 -10.43 -9.13
N GLU A 97 2.64 -9.95 -8.31
CA GLU A 97 1.47 -10.75 -7.91
C GLU A 97 0.57 -11.04 -9.11
N ARG A 98 0.36 -10.06 -9.99
CA ARG A 98 -0.38 -10.26 -11.24
C ARG A 98 0.26 -11.35 -12.10
N ARG A 99 1.60 -11.33 -12.25
CA ARG A 99 2.32 -12.36 -13.02
C ARG A 99 2.18 -13.73 -12.37
N ARG A 100 2.33 -13.81 -11.05
CA ARG A 100 2.18 -15.05 -10.28
C ARG A 100 0.78 -15.64 -10.46
N LEU A 101 -0.26 -14.84 -10.27
CA LEU A 101 -1.66 -15.25 -10.44
C LEU A 101 -1.95 -15.69 -11.88
N SER A 102 -1.40 -15.00 -12.88
CA SER A 102 -1.55 -15.38 -14.28
C SER A 102 -0.91 -16.74 -14.57
N GLN A 103 0.28 -17.01 -14.03
CA GLN A 103 0.95 -18.30 -14.20
C GLN A 103 0.17 -19.44 -13.53
N MET A 104 -0.30 -19.22 -12.30
CA MET A 104 -1.14 -20.20 -11.61
C MET A 104 -2.45 -20.47 -12.37
N THR A 105 -3.08 -19.42 -12.88
CA THR A 105 -4.32 -19.55 -13.67
C THR A 105 -4.09 -20.37 -14.93
N GLU A 106 -2.98 -20.17 -15.63
CA GLU A 106 -2.65 -20.95 -16.83
C GLU A 106 -2.39 -22.42 -16.49
N GLN A 107 -1.63 -22.72 -15.42
CA GLN A 107 -1.39 -24.09 -14.97
C GLN A 107 -2.68 -24.82 -14.59
N GLU A 108 -3.59 -24.17 -13.86
CA GLU A 108 -4.89 -24.77 -13.54
C GLU A 108 -5.75 -24.95 -14.79
N ARG A 109 -5.62 -24.07 -15.78
CA ARG A 109 -6.31 -24.20 -17.06
C ARG A 109 -5.81 -25.40 -17.86
N GLU A 110 -4.49 -25.62 -17.91
CA GLU A 110 -3.88 -26.81 -18.52
C GLU A 110 -4.38 -28.09 -17.84
N ARG A 111 -4.32 -28.16 -16.51
CA ARG A 111 -4.84 -29.30 -15.74
C ARG A 111 -6.32 -29.58 -16.00
N LEU A 112 -7.14 -28.54 -16.14
CA LEU A 112 -8.55 -28.70 -16.48
C LEU A 112 -8.77 -29.32 -17.87
N VAL A 113 -7.90 -28.99 -18.83
CA VAL A 113 -7.95 -29.58 -20.16
C VAL A 113 -7.57 -31.06 -20.08
N ASP A 114 -6.48 -31.40 -19.38
CA ASP A 114 -6.03 -32.78 -19.22
C ASP A 114 -7.09 -33.67 -18.55
N MET A 115 -7.65 -33.23 -17.42
CA MET A 115 -8.73 -33.95 -16.73
C MET A 115 -9.96 -34.14 -17.63
N LYS A 116 -10.29 -33.15 -18.47
CA LYS A 116 -11.42 -33.26 -19.39
C LYS A 116 -11.17 -34.30 -20.49
N GLU A 117 -9.92 -34.42 -20.96
CA GLU A 117 -9.54 -35.45 -21.91
C GLU A 117 -9.59 -36.84 -21.28
N GLU A 118 -9.08 -37.00 -20.05
CA GLU A 118 -9.16 -38.25 -19.28
C GLU A 118 -10.62 -38.69 -19.09
N ILE A 119 -11.51 -37.79 -18.68
CA ILE A 119 -12.95 -38.09 -18.53
C ILE A 119 -13.55 -38.56 -19.86
N LYS A 120 -13.16 -37.95 -20.98
CA LYS A 120 -13.65 -38.34 -22.30
C LYS A 120 -13.15 -39.74 -22.70
N LEU A 121 -11.90 -40.07 -22.38
CA LEU A 121 -11.33 -41.40 -22.60
C LEU A 121 -12.04 -42.44 -21.73
N LEU A 122 -12.18 -42.18 -20.43
CA LEU A 122 -12.87 -43.07 -19.50
C LEU A 122 -14.32 -43.33 -19.93
N LYS A 123 -15.05 -42.29 -20.36
CA LYS A 123 -16.41 -42.44 -20.91
C LYS A 123 -16.45 -43.36 -22.13
N LYS A 124 -15.46 -43.25 -23.03
CA LYS A 124 -15.35 -44.09 -24.22
C LYS A 124 -15.04 -45.54 -23.83
N GLU A 125 -14.15 -45.76 -22.87
CA GLU A 125 -13.82 -47.09 -22.34
C GLU A 125 -15.03 -47.75 -21.70
N ILE A 126 -15.74 -47.07 -20.81
CA ILE A 126 -16.98 -47.55 -20.19
C ILE A 126 -18.00 -47.93 -21.27
N SER A 127 -18.21 -47.06 -22.26
CA SER A 127 -19.16 -47.33 -23.36
C SER A 127 -18.77 -48.55 -24.19
N ASN A 128 -17.48 -48.74 -24.46
CA ASN A 128 -16.98 -49.91 -25.19
C ASN A 128 -17.13 -51.19 -24.38
N THR A 129 -16.84 -51.15 -23.08
CA THR A 129 -16.99 -52.29 -22.17
C THR A 129 -18.45 -52.69 -22.03
N LEU A 130 -19.37 -51.73 -21.88
CA LEU A 130 -20.81 -52.01 -21.87
C LEU A 130 -21.28 -52.68 -23.17
N ARG A 131 -20.85 -52.20 -24.34
CA ARG A 131 -21.16 -52.85 -25.62
C ARG A 131 -20.61 -54.26 -25.74
N LYS A 132 -19.42 -54.53 -25.19
CA LYS A 132 -18.86 -55.89 -25.14
C LYS A 132 -19.74 -56.80 -24.29
N TYR A 133 -20.11 -56.36 -23.08
CA TYR A 133 -21.02 -57.12 -22.22
C TYR A 133 -22.39 -57.34 -22.88
N GLU A 134 -22.96 -56.33 -23.56
CA GLU A 134 -24.20 -56.47 -24.32
C GLU A 134 -24.07 -57.54 -25.42
N SER A 135 -23.00 -57.47 -26.23
CA SER A 135 -22.75 -58.46 -27.27
C SER A 135 -22.51 -59.88 -26.71
N ASP A 136 -21.85 -59.99 -25.56
CA ASP A 136 -21.61 -61.28 -24.92
C ASP A 136 -22.89 -61.86 -24.30
N LEU A 137 -23.76 -61.01 -23.73
CA LEU A 137 -25.10 -61.41 -23.29
C LEU A 137 -25.96 -61.87 -24.48
N ASP A 138 -25.94 -61.15 -25.61
CA ASP A 138 -26.66 -61.55 -26.82
C ASP A 138 -26.22 -62.94 -27.32
N LYS A 139 -24.90 -63.23 -27.31
CA LYS A 139 -24.39 -64.56 -27.66
C LYS A 139 -24.87 -65.65 -26.70
N VAL A 140 -24.91 -65.35 -25.40
CA VAL A 140 -25.42 -66.30 -24.39
C VAL A 140 -26.90 -66.56 -24.58
N VAL A 141 -27.69 -65.53 -24.89
CA VAL A 141 -29.12 -65.67 -25.22
C VAL A 141 -29.30 -66.50 -26.49
N GLU A 142 -28.55 -66.22 -27.57
CA GLU A 142 -28.61 -66.99 -28.81
C GLU A 142 -28.21 -68.47 -28.58
N PHE A 143 -27.21 -68.72 -27.74
CA PHE A 143 -26.80 -70.07 -27.36
C PHE A 143 -27.90 -70.77 -26.53
N ALA A 144 -28.53 -70.07 -25.60
CA ALA A 144 -29.65 -70.60 -24.81
C ALA A 144 -30.86 -70.94 -25.70
N GLU A 145 -31.19 -70.09 -26.66
CA GLU A 145 -32.27 -70.31 -27.63
C GLU A 145 -31.96 -71.49 -28.57
N LYS A 146 -30.72 -71.61 -29.05
CA LYS A 146 -30.26 -72.78 -29.83
C LYS A 146 -30.33 -74.08 -29.03
N LYS A 147 -30.02 -74.04 -27.73
CA LYS A 147 -30.12 -75.19 -26.82
C LYS A 147 -31.57 -75.54 -26.49
N ALA A 148 -32.48 -74.56 -26.45
CA ALA A 148 -33.91 -74.77 -26.24
C ALA A 148 -34.63 -75.33 -27.49
N ASN A 149 -34.19 -74.93 -28.70
CA ASN A 149 -34.76 -75.38 -29.97
C ASN A 149 -34.14 -76.69 -30.52
N GLY A 150 -33.11 -77.23 -29.84
CA GLY A 150 -32.44 -78.50 -30.17
C GLY A 150 -32.78 -79.64 -29.21
N SER A 151 -34.04 -79.79 -28.83
CA SER A 151 -34.50 -80.86 -27.93
C SER A 151 -34.72 -82.20 -28.66
N ASP A 152 -33.62 -82.89 -28.99
CA ASP A 152 -33.63 -84.36 -28.96
C ASP A 152 -33.07 -84.78 -27.61
N PHE A 153 -33.97 -85.17 -26.70
CA PHE A 153 -33.60 -85.84 -25.45
C PHE A 153 -33.02 -87.22 -25.78
N PRO A 154 -31.88 -87.58 -25.16
CA PRO A 154 -31.92 -88.79 -24.37
C PRO A 154 -31.22 -88.65 -23.02
N ASN A 155 -32.01 -88.99 -22.01
CA ASN A 155 -31.68 -89.90 -20.93
C ASN A 155 -30.62 -89.47 -19.90
N LEU A 156 -31.13 -89.06 -18.73
CA LEU A 156 -30.44 -89.13 -17.45
C LEU A 156 -29.88 -90.53 -17.25
N ASN A 157 -28.56 -90.67 -17.10
CA ASN A 157 -27.91 -91.51 -16.10
C ASN A 157 -26.39 -91.47 -16.28
N LYS A 158 -25.70 -90.67 -15.46
CA LYS A 158 -24.68 -91.16 -14.52
C LYS A 158 -23.99 -89.97 -13.85
N ILE A 159 -24.13 -89.96 -12.54
CA ILE A 159 -23.27 -89.29 -11.58
C ILE A 159 -21.86 -89.86 -11.79
N ASP A 160 -20.90 -89.01 -12.08
CA ASP A 160 -19.51 -89.24 -11.67
C ASP A 160 -18.93 -87.92 -11.16
N SER A 161 -18.58 -87.99 -9.88
CA SER A 161 -18.05 -86.96 -9.00
C SER A 161 -16.57 -86.72 -9.30
N GLN A 162 -16.27 -85.72 -10.12
CA GLN A 162 -14.91 -85.24 -10.39
C GLN A 162 -14.94 -83.76 -10.82
N LYS A 163 -15.64 -82.90 -10.05
CA LYS A 163 -15.74 -81.47 -10.34
C LYS A 163 -15.63 -80.54 -9.13
N ASP A 164 -15.26 -81.07 -7.96
CA ASP A 164 -15.22 -80.25 -6.74
C ASP A 164 -13.81 -79.74 -6.40
N ASP A 165 -12.72 -80.44 -6.79
CA ASP A 165 -11.36 -80.02 -6.42
C ASP A 165 -10.90 -78.72 -7.10
N LEU A 166 -11.18 -78.52 -8.39
CA LEU A 166 -10.73 -77.30 -9.10
C LEU A 166 -11.52 -76.04 -8.70
N SER A 167 -12.79 -76.19 -8.33
CA SER A 167 -13.60 -75.05 -7.90
C SER A 167 -13.20 -74.58 -6.50
N GLU A 168 -12.84 -75.49 -5.60
CA GLU A 168 -12.36 -75.13 -4.27
C GLU A 168 -10.97 -74.46 -4.35
N GLU A 169 -10.06 -74.97 -5.18
CA GLU A 169 -8.72 -74.39 -5.37
C GLU A 169 -8.77 -72.96 -5.95
N ILE A 170 -9.65 -72.72 -6.93
CA ILE A 170 -9.83 -71.37 -7.51
C ILE A 170 -10.47 -70.41 -6.49
N ILE A 171 -11.38 -70.90 -5.64
CA ILE A 171 -12.02 -70.06 -4.61
C ILE A 171 -11.02 -69.72 -3.50
N GLU A 172 -10.15 -70.65 -3.12
CA GLU A 172 -9.10 -70.44 -2.12
C GLU A 172 -8.05 -69.42 -2.61
N GLU A 173 -7.61 -69.51 -3.87
CA GLU A 173 -6.69 -68.54 -4.48
C GLU A 173 -7.27 -67.12 -4.53
N ILE A 174 -8.55 -66.98 -4.88
CA ILE A 174 -9.24 -65.68 -4.90
C ILE A 174 -9.36 -65.10 -3.48
N MET A 175 -9.59 -65.95 -2.47
CA MET A 175 -9.72 -65.52 -1.07
C MET A 175 -8.38 -65.05 -0.49
N GLU A 176 -7.27 -65.75 -0.79
CA GLU A 176 -5.92 -65.32 -0.40
C GLU A 176 -5.53 -63.98 -1.03
N GLU A 177 -5.81 -63.78 -2.32
CA GLU A 177 -5.48 -62.53 -3.01
C GLU A 177 -6.27 -61.33 -2.43
N TYR A 178 -7.52 -61.54 -2.05
CA TYR A 178 -8.33 -60.51 -1.39
C TYR A 178 -7.82 -60.15 0.02
N ALA A 179 -7.40 -61.14 0.81
CA ALA A 179 -6.89 -60.92 2.16
C ALA A 179 -5.56 -60.12 2.14
N ALA A 180 -4.63 -60.50 1.26
CA ALA A 180 -3.36 -59.78 1.10
C ALA A 180 -3.56 -58.31 0.67
N LYS A 181 -4.59 -58.04 -0.15
CA LYS A 181 -4.91 -56.68 -0.61
C LYS A 181 -5.53 -55.82 0.49
N THR A 182 -6.27 -56.43 1.42
CA THR A 182 -6.80 -55.72 2.59
C THR A 182 -5.72 -55.36 3.60
N GLU A 183 -4.72 -56.22 3.81
CA GLU A 183 -3.61 -55.95 4.75
C GLU A 183 -2.65 -54.87 4.20
N ALA A 184 -2.34 -54.90 2.90
CA ALA A 184 -1.51 -53.87 2.27
C ALA A 184 -2.16 -52.48 2.25
N SER A 185 -3.49 -52.40 2.36
CA SER A 185 -4.22 -51.12 2.42
C SER A 185 -4.23 -50.52 3.82
N THR A 186 -4.01 -51.32 4.87
CA THR A 186 -3.99 -50.87 6.27
C THR A 186 -2.61 -50.45 6.78
N GLU A 187 -1.51 -50.85 6.13
CA GLU A 187 -0.14 -50.47 6.53
C GLU A 187 0.37 -49.15 5.92
N THR A 188 -0.39 -48.53 5.01
CA THR A 188 -0.01 -47.23 4.37
C THR A 188 -0.65 -45.98 5.00
N GLU A 189 -1.37 -46.12 6.12
CA GLU A 189 -2.02 -44.98 6.83
C GLU A 189 -1.54 -44.76 8.29
N GLU A 190 -0.34 -45.21 8.66
CA GLU A 190 0.39 -44.71 9.86
C GLU A 190 1.67 -43.94 9.51
#